data_AF-A0A1W9WKL0-F1
#
_entry.id   AF-A0A1W9WKL0-F1
#
_cell.length_a   1.000
_cell.length_b   1.000
_cell.length_c   1.000
_cell.angle_alpha   90.00
_cell.angle_beta   90.00
_cell.angle_gamma   90.00
#
_symmetry.space_group_name_H-M   'P 1'
#
loop_
_entity.id
_entity.type
_entity.pdbx_description
1 polymer ?
#
loop_
_entity_poly.entity_id
_entity_poly.type
_entity_poly.pdbx_seq_one_letter_code
_entity_poly.pdbx_strand_id
1 'polypeptide(L)'
;MDKIGRNDPCPCGSGKKFKRCHLGKEDQLTLETTAGEFSPEDSARITSLPEVSYGRSREMMDGLDIQKLTGSSAGIKFIDLAAYKDLDLADARRSDKDGTGTGGVLINIFKTKITDPDHLYLAISPEINDSALIHQLAHVLDYLGGSKLMPGLAKPLSFDVGIPGEHLEHPHEYAYWLNYLQKEFDVQLDADDTIVSFLFENDMLIKGHDIEQQDKTLLRTKSERMMRFMSEKSAEIDALICERPGYIGSRVNQNP
;
A
#
# COMPACT_ATOMS: atom_id res chain seq x y z
N MET A 1 13.53 -10.69 -33.01
CA MET A 1 13.72 -10.23 -31.62
C MET A 1 15.11 -9.64 -31.53
N ASP A 2 15.19 -8.32 -31.50
CA ASP A 2 16.48 -7.63 -31.38
C ASP A 2 17.12 -7.95 -30.03
N LYS A 3 18.41 -8.30 -30.04
CA LYS A 3 19.17 -8.57 -28.81
C LYS A 3 19.33 -7.26 -28.05
N ILE A 4 18.78 -7.19 -26.83
CA ILE A 4 18.94 -6.06 -25.91
C ILE A 4 20.44 -5.74 -25.75
N GLY A 5 20.82 -4.49 -26.00
CA GLY A 5 22.18 -4.02 -25.87
C GLY A 5 22.63 -3.98 -24.41
N ARG A 6 23.89 -4.34 -24.14
CA ARG A 6 24.47 -4.37 -22.78
C ARG A 6 24.30 -3.05 -22.00
N ASN A 7 24.25 -1.92 -22.68
CA ASN A 7 24.11 -0.60 -22.06
C ASN A 7 22.66 -0.08 -22.05
N ASP A 8 21.73 -0.79 -22.68
CA ASP A 8 20.33 -0.37 -22.79
C ASP A 8 19.64 -0.50 -21.41
N PRO A 9 18.54 0.23 -21.17
CA PRO A 9 17.72 0.05 -19.98
C PRO A 9 17.25 -1.41 -19.85
N CYS A 10 17.31 -1.95 -18.65
CA CYS A 10 16.89 -3.33 -18.41
C CYS A 10 15.37 -3.47 -18.57
N PRO A 11 14.88 -4.49 -19.31
CA PRO A 11 13.44 -4.68 -19.55
C PRO A 11 12.61 -5.02 -18.30
N CYS A 12 13.23 -5.40 -17.19
CA CYS A 12 12.55 -5.63 -15.90
C CYS A 12 11.97 -4.37 -15.26
N GLY A 13 12.13 -3.19 -15.88
CA GLY A 13 11.62 -1.92 -15.33
C GLY A 13 12.45 -1.33 -14.18
N SER A 14 13.58 -1.93 -13.82
CA SER A 14 14.42 -1.47 -12.70
C SER A 14 15.17 -0.14 -12.93
N GLY A 15 15.12 0.42 -14.14
CA GLY A 15 15.87 1.62 -14.54
C GLY A 15 17.40 1.43 -14.66
N LYS A 16 17.94 0.26 -14.32
CA LYS A 16 19.38 -0.04 -14.44
C LYS A 16 19.75 -0.43 -15.88
N LYS A 17 21.02 -0.20 -16.28
CA LYS A 17 21.57 -0.74 -17.54
C LYS A 17 21.56 -2.27 -17.51
N PHE A 18 21.23 -2.93 -18.62
CA PHE A 18 21.08 -4.39 -18.73
C PHE A 18 22.31 -5.13 -18.17
N LYS A 19 23.53 -4.67 -18.48
CA LYS A 19 24.79 -5.23 -17.94
C LYS A 19 24.96 -5.19 -16.43
N ARG A 20 24.23 -4.32 -15.74
CA ARG A 20 24.27 -4.15 -14.29
C ARG A 20 23.05 -4.75 -13.60
N CYS A 21 22.17 -5.39 -14.36
CA CYS A 21 20.93 -5.95 -13.85
C CYS A 21 20.82 -7.43 -14.22
N HIS A 22 20.49 -7.74 -15.47
CA HIS A 22 20.11 -9.09 -15.91
C HIS A 22 21.05 -9.73 -16.93
N LEU A 23 22.16 -9.08 -17.30
CA LEU A 23 23.19 -9.71 -18.12
C LEU A 23 23.86 -10.85 -17.34
N GLY A 24 23.72 -12.09 -17.83
CA GLY A 24 24.11 -13.31 -17.13
C GLY A 24 23.06 -13.84 -16.13
N LYS A 25 21.86 -13.25 -16.11
CA LYS A 25 20.68 -13.66 -15.32
C LYS A 25 19.40 -13.56 -16.15
N GLU A 26 19.48 -13.85 -17.45
CA GLU A 26 18.41 -13.68 -18.41
C GLU A 26 17.16 -14.53 -18.09
N ASP A 27 17.34 -15.69 -17.45
CA ASP A 27 16.25 -16.54 -17.00
C ASP A 27 15.39 -15.86 -15.92
N GLN A 28 16.01 -15.04 -15.06
CA GLN A 28 15.32 -14.22 -14.06
C GLN A 28 14.58 -13.06 -14.73
N LEU A 29 15.12 -12.52 -15.83
CA LEU A 29 14.43 -11.50 -16.63
C LEU A 29 13.15 -12.07 -17.22
N THR A 30 13.17 -13.31 -17.71
CA THR A 30 11.96 -13.95 -18.25
C THR A 30 10.89 -14.05 -17.18
N LEU A 31 11.22 -14.59 -16.01
CA LEU A 31 10.30 -14.67 -14.86
C LEU A 31 9.79 -13.31 -14.39
N GLU A 32 10.66 -12.29 -14.33
CA GLU A 32 10.29 -10.93 -13.88
C GLU A 32 9.54 -10.11 -14.95
N THR A 33 9.78 -10.38 -16.23
CA THR A 33 9.08 -9.72 -17.35
C THR A 33 7.74 -10.40 -17.63
N THR A 34 7.62 -11.73 -17.42
CA THR A 34 6.33 -12.44 -17.42
C THR A 34 5.56 -12.28 -16.12
N ALA A 35 6.20 -11.94 -15.00
CA ALA A 35 5.51 -11.59 -13.75
C ALA A 35 4.68 -10.29 -13.85
N GLY A 36 4.83 -9.52 -14.94
CA GLY A 36 4.00 -8.35 -15.23
C GLY A 36 2.67 -8.67 -15.94
N GLU A 37 2.52 -9.86 -16.54
CA GLU A 37 1.27 -10.30 -17.14
C GLU A 37 0.60 -11.32 -16.19
N PHE A 38 -0.37 -10.84 -15.41
CA PHE A 38 -1.18 -11.71 -14.58
C PHE A 38 -1.92 -12.71 -15.47
N SER A 39 -1.72 -14.01 -15.23
CA SER A 39 -2.41 -15.03 -15.99
C SER A 39 -3.90 -15.07 -15.61
N PRO A 40 -4.82 -15.37 -16.55
CA PRO A 40 -6.22 -15.61 -16.20
C PRO A 40 -6.39 -16.73 -15.17
N GLU A 41 -5.47 -17.70 -15.14
CA GLU A 41 -5.45 -18.79 -14.17
C GLU A 41 -5.16 -18.27 -12.75
N ASP A 42 -4.15 -17.42 -12.57
CA ASP A 42 -3.84 -16.82 -11.28
C ASP A 42 -4.96 -15.89 -10.80
N SER A 43 -5.57 -15.14 -11.72
CA SER A 43 -6.75 -14.32 -11.42
C SER A 43 -7.93 -15.18 -10.95
N ALA A 44 -8.20 -16.28 -11.65
CA ALA A 44 -9.25 -17.22 -11.26
C ALA A 44 -8.97 -17.83 -9.87
N ARG A 45 -7.72 -18.22 -9.59
CA ARG A 45 -7.32 -18.77 -8.29
C ARG A 45 -7.61 -17.80 -7.15
N ILE A 46 -7.27 -16.52 -7.29
CA ILE A 46 -7.57 -15.50 -6.27
C ILE A 46 -9.08 -15.27 -6.14
N THR A 47 -9.76 -15.01 -7.27
CA THR A 47 -11.18 -14.64 -7.28
C THR A 47 -12.11 -15.79 -6.88
N SER A 48 -11.62 -17.03 -6.94
CA SER A 48 -12.31 -18.24 -6.46
C SER A 48 -12.15 -18.53 -4.96
N LEU A 49 -11.27 -17.80 -4.25
CA LEU A 49 -11.14 -17.96 -2.80
C LEU A 49 -12.47 -17.59 -2.10
N PRO A 50 -12.84 -18.32 -1.05
CA PRO A 50 -14.10 -18.08 -0.35
C PRO A 50 -14.07 -16.72 0.34
N GLU A 51 -15.21 -16.04 0.32
CA GLU A 51 -15.38 -14.79 1.05
C GLU A 51 -15.41 -15.06 2.56
N VAL A 52 -14.73 -14.21 3.33
CA VAL A 52 -14.66 -14.29 4.79
C VAL A 52 -15.20 -13.02 5.43
N SER A 53 -15.47 -13.07 6.74
CA SER A 53 -15.86 -11.89 7.51
C SER A 53 -15.21 -11.97 8.89
N TYR A 54 -13.96 -11.52 9.00
CA TYR A 54 -13.21 -11.49 10.26
C TYR A 54 -13.26 -10.11 10.92
N GLY A 55 -13.08 -10.06 12.24
CA GLY A 55 -13.20 -8.82 13.02
C GLY A 55 -14.53 -8.09 12.76
N ARG A 56 -14.46 -6.78 12.57
CA ARG A 56 -15.60 -5.91 12.22
C ARG A 56 -15.80 -5.70 10.72
N SER A 57 -15.16 -6.50 9.85
CA SER A 57 -15.22 -6.33 8.38
C SER A 57 -16.63 -6.24 7.82
N ARG A 58 -17.55 -7.11 8.28
CA ARG A 58 -18.96 -7.08 7.86
C ARG A 58 -19.67 -5.82 8.34
N GLU A 59 -19.54 -5.48 9.62
CA GLU A 59 -20.14 -4.28 10.20
C GLU A 59 -19.71 -3.01 9.45
N MET A 60 -18.40 -2.87 9.23
CA MET A 60 -17.85 -1.71 8.53
C MET A 60 -18.31 -1.65 7.07
N MET A 61 -18.33 -2.78 6.36
CA MET A 61 -18.84 -2.79 4.98
C MET A 61 -20.33 -2.50 4.88
N ASP A 62 -21.15 -3.04 5.78
CA ASP A 62 -22.58 -2.75 5.83
C ASP A 62 -22.85 -1.26 6.14
N GLY A 63 -21.92 -0.61 6.86
CA GLY A 63 -21.95 0.83 7.16
C GLY A 63 -21.47 1.75 6.03
N LEU A 64 -20.84 1.22 4.98
CA LEU A 64 -20.26 2.02 3.90
C LEU A 64 -21.08 1.95 2.61
N ASP A 65 -21.64 3.08 2.20
CA ASP A 65 -22.20 3.26 0.86
C ASP A 65 -21.09 3.67 -0.12
N ILE A 66 -20.41 2.68 -0.69
CA ILE A 66 -19.26 2.89 -1.59
C ILE A 66 -19.63 3.79 -2.78
N GLN A 67 -20.81 3.62 -3.37
CA GLN A 67 -21.25 4.40 -4.51
C GLN A 67 -21.46 5.87 -4.13
N LYS A 68 -22.10 6.13 -2.99
CA LYS A 68 -22.30 7.50 -2.51
C LYS A 68 -20.99 8.18 -2.09
N LEU A 69 -20.07 7.43 -1.50
CA LEU A 69 -18.80 7.96 -1.00
C LEU A 69 -17.81 8.25 -2.14
N THR A 70 -17.67 7.32 -3.08
CA THR A 70 -16.59 7.35 -4.08
C THR A 70 -17.08 7.60 -5.51
N GLY A 71 -18.38 7.45 -5.77
CA GLY A 71 -18.96 7.43 -7.11
C GLY A 71 -18.74 6.10 -7.86
N SER A 72 -17.98 5.16 -7.29
CA SER A 72 -17.71 3.85 -7.88
C SER A 72 -18.82 2.84 -7.56
N SER A 73 -19.18 2.02 -8.53
CA SER A 73 -20.07 0.86 -8.32
C SER A 73 -19.31 -0.42 -7.96
N ALA A 74 -17.98 -0.35 -7.80
CA ALA A 74 -17.17 -1.52 -7.49
C ALA A 74 -17.49 -2.07 -6.10
N GLY A 75 -17.61 -3.39 -5.98
CA GLY A 75 -17.74 -4.08 -4.70
C GLY A 75 -16.38 -4.32 -4.02
N ILE A 76 -16.43 -4.66 -2.74
CA ILE A 76 -15.25 -5.07 -1.96
C ILE A 76 -15.52 -6.47 -1.42
N LYS A 77 -14.60 -7.41 -1.65
CA LYS A 77 -14.65 -8.77 -1.13
C LYS A 77 -13.49 -9.00 -0.18
N PHE A 78 -13.76 -9.66 0.95
CA PHE A 78 -12.71 -10.10 1.86
C PHE A 78 -12.42 -11.58 1.64
N ILE A 79 -11.15 -11.94 1.58
CA ILE A 79 -10.71 -13.34 1.50
C ILE A 79 -9.71 -13.63 2.62
N ASP A 80 -9.51 -14.91 2.93
CA ASP A 80 -8.56 -15.30 3.97
C ASP A 80 -7.11 -15.02 3.55
N LEU A 81 -6.36 -14.34 4.43
CA LEU A 81 -4.98 -13.94 4.16
C LEU A 81 -4.03 -15.14 4.03
N ALA A 82 -4.20 -16.18 4.86
CA ALA A 82 -3.35 -17.36 4.77
C ALA A 82 -3.62 -18.12 3.46
N ALA A 83 -4.89 -18.32 3.10
CA ALA A 83 -5.29 -18.94 1.85
C ALA A 83 -4.77 -18.17 0.62
N TYR A 84 -4.79 -16.83 0.66
CA TYR A 84 -4.19 -16.02 -0.41
C TYR A 84 -2.67 -16.19 -0.49
N LYS A 85 -1.96 -16.24 0.65
CA LYS A 85 -0.51 -16.47 0.68
C LYS A 85 -0.15 -17.88 0.18
N ASP A 86 -0.97 -18.88 0.47
CA ASP A 86 -0.80 -20.27 0.04
C ASP A 86 -0.95 -20.48 -1.47
N LEU A 87 -1.50 -19.51 -2.22
CA LEU A 87 -1.53 -19.57 -3.68
C LEU A 87 -0.13 -19.49 -4.32
N ASP A 88 0.90 -19.16 -3.53
CA ASP A 88 2.31 -19.13 -3.91
C ASP A 88 2.61 -18.29 -5.18
N LEU A 89 1.80 -17.25 -5.39
CA LEU A 89 1.98 -16.32 -6.49
C LEU A 89 3.27 -15.53 -6.26
N ALA A 90 4.08 -15.32 -7.31
CA ALA A 90 5.45 -14.81 -7.23
C ALA A 90 5.65 -13.51 -6.39
N ASP A 91 4.60 -12.69 -6.25
CA ASP A 91 4.61 -11.48 -5.43
C ASP A 91 3.99 -11.62 -4.03
N ALA A 92 3.20 -12.66 -3.73
CA ALA A 92 2.65 -12.87 -2.37
C ALA A 92 3.76 -13.03 -1.33
N ARG A 93 4.93 -13.52 -1.75
CA ARG A 93 6.15 -13.63 -0.94
C ARG A 93 6.89 -12.31 -0.68
N ARG A 94 6.53 -11.21 -1.38
CA ARG A 94 7.27 -9.92 -1.31
C ARG A 94 6.70 -8.93 -0.30
N SER A 95 5.45 -9.10 0.14
CA SER A 95 4.83 -8.27 1.20
C SER A 95 5.28 -8.63 2.62
N ASP A 96 6.14 -9.64 2.80
CA ASP A 96 6.63 -10.08 4.12
C ASP A 96 7.75 -9.18 4.67
N LYS A 97 7.48 -7.88 4.85
CA LYS A 97 8.37 -7.02 5.64
C LYS A 97 7.80 -6.47 6.95
N ASP A 98 6.52 -6.65 7.22
CA ASP A 98 5.95 -6.38 8.55
C ASP A 98 5.53 -7.69 9.20
N GLY A 99 6.41 -8.16 10.09
CA GLY A 99 6.52 -9.52 10.62
C GLY A 99 5.50 -9.91 11.68
N THR A 100 4.21 -9.71 11.42
CA THR A 100 3.15 -10.36 12.21
C THR A 100 2.15 -10.93 11.23
N GLY A 101 1.90 -12.24 11.27
CA GLY A 101 0.87 -12.90 10.45
C GLY A 101 -0.58 -12.43 10.71
N THR A 102 -0.73 -11.34 11.45
CA THR A 102 -1.94 -10.61 11.81
C THR A 102 -1.97 -9.32 10.98
N GLY A 103 -3.00 -9.13 10.15
CA GLY A 103 -3.13 -7.93 9.33
C GLY A 103 -4.05 -8.12 8.13
N GLY A 104 -3.96 -7.19 7.19
CA GLY A 104 -4.66 -7.27 5.92
C GLY A 104 -3.81 -6.73 4.78
N VAL A 105 -4.15 -7.12 3.55
CA VAL A 105 -3.49 -6.66 2.33
C VAL A 105 -4.53 -6.40 1.27
N LEU A 106 -4.52 -5.18 0.71
CA LEU A 106 -5.18 -4.91 -0.56
C LEU A 106 -4.48 -5.63 -1.70
N ILE A 107 -5.20 -6.58 -2.30
CA ILE A 107 -4.69 -7.32 -3.44
C ILE A 107 -4.61 -6.37 -4.63
N ASN A 108 -3.47 -6.41 -5.32
CA ASN A 108 -3.28 -5.66 -6.55
C ASN A 108 -4.43 -5.96 -7.53
N ILE A 109 -5.24 -4.96 -7.84
CA ILE A 109 -6.41 -5.04 -8.71
C ILE A 109 -6.10 -5.66 -10.08
N PHE A 110 -4.87 -5.51 -10.56
CA PHE A 110 -4.47 -6.07 -11.85
C PHE A 110 -4.43 -7.60 -11.83
N LYS A 111 -4.33 -8.21 -10.63
CA LYS A 111 -4.42 -9.65 -10.43
C LYS A 111 -5.84 -10.20 -10.49
N THR A 112 -6.86 -9.40 -10.18
CA THR A 112 -8.25 -9.87 -10.06
C THR A 112 -9.13 -9.39 -11.20
N LYS A 113 -8.82 -8.22 -11.79
CA LYS A 113 -9.65 -7.59 -12.83
C LYS A 113 -9.90 -8.44 -14.08
N ILE A 114 -9.07 -9.47 -14.31
CA ILE A 114 -9.19 -10.33 -15.49
C ILE A 114 -10.44 -11.21 -15.38
N THR A 115 -10.72 -11.73 -14.18
CA THR A 115 -11.86 -12.63 -13.94
C THR A 115 -12.97 -11.99 -13.12
N ASP A 116 -12.69 -10.93 -12.36
CA ASP A 116 -13.67 -10.16 -11.60
C ASP A 116 -13.32 -8.65 -11.63
N PRO A 117 -13.66 -7.92 -12.71
CA PRO A 117 -13.36 -6.49 -12.86
C PRO A 117 -14.19 -5.58 -11.96
N ASP A 118 -15.30 -6.07 -11.41
CA ASP A 118 -16.26 -5.26 -10.65
C ASP A 118 -15.99 -5.29 -9.14
N HIS A 119 -14.98 -6.03 -8.67
CA HIS A 119 -14.65 -6.18 -7.25
C HIS A 119 -13.17 -5.93 -6.94
N LEU A 120 -12.94 -5.24 -5.82
CA LEU A 120 -11.64 -5.17 -5.15
C LEU A 120 -11.57 -6.23 -4.06
N TYR A 121 -10.36 -6.75 -3.82
CA TYR A 121 -10.15 -7.85 -2.88
C TYR A 121 -9.20 -7.44 -1.75
N LEU A 122 -9.66 -7.63 -0.51
CA LEU A 122 -8.86 -7.48 0.70
C LEU A 122 -8.59 -8.86 1.30
N ALA A 123 -7.33 -9.25 1.38
CA ALA A 123 -6.93 -10.47 2.09
C ALA A 123 -6.72 -10.12 3.57
N ILE A 124 -7.50 -10.71 4.49
CA ILE A 124 -7.47 -10.37 5.92
C ILE A 124 -7.26 -11.61 6.81
N SER A 125 -6.53 -11.45 7.92
CA SER A 125 -6.36 -12.51 8.92
C SER A 125 -7.54 -12.59 9.89
N PRO A 126 -7.83 -13.75 10.50
CA PRO A 126 -8.83 -13.88 11.57
C PRO A 126 -8.61 -12.92 12.75
N GLU A 127 -7.36 -12.59 13.07
CA GLU A 127 -6.95 -11.72 14.18
C GLU A 127 -6.80 -10.24 13.78
N ILE A 128 -7.33 -9.83 12.62
CA ILE A 128 -7.21 -8.44 12.18
C ILE A 128 -7.87 -7.50 13.20
N ASN A 129 -7.13 -6.46 13.60
CA ASN A 129 -7.64 -5.43 14.50
C ASN A 129 -8.32 -4.30 13.70
N ASP A 130 -9.10 -3.48 14.39
CA ASP A 130 -9.88 -2.41 13.76
C ASP A 130 -9.01 -1.37 13.03
N SER A 131 -7.85 -0.99 13.60
CA SER A 131 -6.92 -0.03 12.97
C SER A 131 -6.41 -0.57 11.63
N ALA A 132 -5.91 -1.79 11.61
CA ALA A 132 -5.44 -2.46 10.40
C ALA A 132 -6.55 -2.65 9.37
N LEU A 133 -7.78 -2.93 9.81
CA LEU A 133 -8.93 -3.06 8.91
C LEU A 133 -9.29 -1.73 8.25
N ILE A 134 -9.40 -0.64 9.02
CA ILE A 134 -9.69 0.69 8.43
C ILE A 134 -8.54 1.23 7.59
N HIS A 135 -7.29 0.87 7.90
CA HIS A 135 -6.13 1.17 7.06
C HIS A 135 -6.30 0.56 5.66
N GLN A 136 -6.62 -0.74 5.59
CA GLN A 136 -6.85 -1.40 4.30
C GLN A 136 -8.08 -0.84 3.56
N LEU A 137 -9.17 -0.53 4.28
CA LEU A 137 -10.34 0.12 3.70
C LEU A 137 -10.03 1.54 3.21
N ALA A 138 -9.17 2.29 3.89
CA ALA A 138 -8.74 3.64 3.48
C ALA A 138 -8.02 3.58 2.13
N HIS A 139 -7.14 2.60 1.90
CA HIS A 139 -6.54 2.38 0.59
C HIS A 139 -7.59 2.05 -0.49
N VAL A 140 -8.61 1.26 -0.17
CA VAL A 140 -9.69 0.96 -1.12
C VAL A 140 -10.47 2.23 -1.48
N LEU A 141 -10.89 3.01 -0.50
CA LEU A 141 -11.63 4.25 -0.73
C LEU A 141 -10.79 5.30 -1.46
N ASP A 142 -9.50 5.40 -1.15
CA ASP A 142 -8.56 6.27 -1.85
C ASP A 142 -8.38 5.86 -3.31
N TYR A 143 -8.30 4.55 -3.57
CA TYR A 143 -8.23 4.06 -4.93
C TYR A 143 -9.52 4.36 -5.72
N LEU A 144 -10.68 4.17 -5.10
CA LEU A 144 -11.98 4.33 -5.77
C LEU A 144 -12.39 5.79 -5.97
N GLY A 145 -12.14 6.65 -4.97
CA GLY A 145 -12.66 8.03 -4.92
C GLY A 145 -11.64 9.10 -4.56
N GLY A 146 -10.35 8.76 -4.42
CA GLY A 146 -9.27 9.68 -4.03
C GLY A 146 -8.16 9.76 -5.08
N SER A 147 -6.94 9.44 -4.65
CA SER A 147 -5.71 9.53 -5.45
C SER A 147 -5.65 8.54 -6.63
N LYS A 148 -6.41 7.44 -6.55
CA LYS A 148 -6.34 6.30 -7.49
C LYS A 148 -4.97 5.60 -7.52
N LEU A 149 -4.12 5.85 -6.53
CA LEU A 149 -2.84 5.17 -6.38
C LEU A 149 -3.05 3.81 -5.72
N MET A 150 -2.41 2.78 -6.28
CA MET A 150 -2.41 1.45 -5.70
C MET A 150 -1.24 1.29 -4.74
N PRO A 151 -1.46 0.89 -3.48
CA PRO A 151 -0.38 0.59 -2.54
C PRO A 151 0.54 -0.52 -3.08
N GLY A 152 1.82 -0.47 -2.73
CA GLY A 152 2.86 -1.40 -3.19
C GLY A 152 3.40 -1.13 -4.60
N LEU A 153 2.76 -0.27 -5.40
CA LEU A 153 3.25 0.12 -6.74
C LEU A 153 4.16 1.35 -6.72
N ALA A 154 4.21 2.09 -5.61
CA ALA A 154 5.03 3.30 -5.49
C ALA A 154 6.52 3.01 -5.24
N LYS A 155 6.87 1.76 -4.91
CA LYS A 155 8.24 1.36 -4.53
C LYS A 155 9.32 1.65 -5.59
N PRO A 156 9.12 1.40 -6.90
CA PRO A 156 10.11 1.77 -7.91
C PRO A 156 10.36 3.28 -7.94
N LEU A 157 9.28 4.08 -7.82
CA LEU A 157 9.37 5.54 -7.79
C LEU A 157 10.07 6.04 -6.53
N SER A 158 9.78 5.46 -5.36
CA SER A 158 10.43 5.83 -4.10
C SER A 158 11.95 5.59 -4.14
N PHE A 159 12.40 4.47 -4.73
CA PHE A 159 13.82 4.19 -4.95
C PHE A 159 14.48 5.15 -5.95
N ASP A 160 13.79 5.50 -7.03
CA ASP A 160 14.31 6.38 -8.07
C ASP A 160 14.44 7.84 -7.59
N VAL A 161 13.46 8.32 -6.83
CA VAL A 161 13.48 9.66 -6.20
C VAL A 161 14.40 9.69 -4.97
N GLY A 162 14.50 8.57 -4.25
CA GLY A 162 15.28 8.43 -3.02
C GLY A 162 14.54 8.95 -1.78
N ILE A 163 13.25 8.62 -1.65
CA ILE A 163 12.38 9.00 -0.53
C ILE A 163 11.72 7.76 0.09
N PRO A 164 11.22 7.82 1.35
CA PRO A 164 10.47 6.72 1.95
C PRO A 164 9.24 6.32 1.11
N GLY A 165 8.98 5.01 1.00
CA GLY A 165 7.80 4.48 0.28
C GLY A 165 6.49 4.98 0.87
N GLU A 166 6.40 5.01 2.19
CA GLU A 166 5.23 5.49 2.95
C GLU A 166 4.74 6.88 2.53
N HIS A 167 5.65 7.78 2.14
CA HIS A 167 5.27 9.13 1.71
C HIS A 167 4.50 9.15 0.38
N LEU A 168 4.61 8.06 -0.40
CA LEU A 168 3.92 7.87 -1.66
C LEU A 168 2.73 6.91 -1.55
N GLU A 169 2.74 6.01 -0.56
CA GLU A 169 1.66 5.04 -0.32
C GLU A 169 0.52 5.64 0.51
N HIS A 170 0.81 6.67 1.31
CA HIS A 170 -0.16 7.37 2.15
C HIS A 170 -0.32 8.85 1.73
N PRO A 171 -0.87 9.12 0.53
CA PRO A 171 -1.10 10.49 0.07
C PRO A 171 -2.15 11.22 0.93
N HIS A 172 -2.29 12.52 0.70
CA HIS A 172 -3.28 13.36 1.38
C HIS A 172 -4.71 12.80 1.26
N GLU A 173 -5.09 12.28 0.10
CA GLU A 173 -6.41 11.68 -0.16
C GLU A 173 -6.62 10.38 0.62
N TYR A 174 -5.58 9.55 0.79
CA TYR A 174 -5.64 8.38 1.67
C TYR A 174 -5.95 8.77 3.11
N ALA A 175 -5.22 9.75 3.65
CA ALA A 175 -5.41 10.16 5.05
C ALA A 175 -6.78 10.81 5.31
N TYR A 176 -7.38 11.44 4.29
CA TYR A 176 -8.77 11.88 4.35
C TYR A 176 -9.71 10.69 4.62
N TRP A 177 -9.56 9.59 3.89
CA TRP A 177 -10.37 8.39 4.07
C TRP A 177 -10.09 7.66 5.37
N LEU A 178 -8.82 7.58 5.78
CA LEU A 178 -8.44 7.04 7.08
C LEU A 178 -9.13 7.79 8.22
N ASN A 179 -9.07 9.12 8.21
CA ASN A 179 -9.71 9.97 9.22
C ASN A 179 -11.24 9.92 9.17
N TYR A 180 -11.83 9.73 7.98
CA TYR A 180 -13.27 9.49 7.83
C TYR A 180 -13.66 8.17 8.50
N LEU A 181 -12.99 7.07 8.17
CA LEU A 181 -13.27 5.74 8.71
C LEU A 181 -13.04 5.66 10.22
N GLN A 182 -11.97 6.32 10.71
CA GLN A 182 -11.68 6.44 12.13
C GLN A 182 -12.87 7.04 12.89
N LYS A 183 -13.46 8.12 12.38
CA LYS A 183 -14.59 8.82 13.00
C LYS A 183 -15.90 8.04 12.85
N GLU A 184 -16.14 7.46 11.68
CA GLU A 184 -17.35 6.71 11.37
C GLU A 184 -17.50 5.47 12.25
N PHE A 185 -16.38 4.76 12.50
CA PHE A 185 -16.39 3.48 13.21
C PHE A 185 -15.81 3.51 14.64
N ASP A 186 -15.48 4.72 15.12
CA ASP A 186 -14.87 4.96 16.45
C ASP A 186 -13.63 4.08 16.69
N VAL A 187 -12.67 4.15 15.76
CA VAL A 187 -11.47 3.32 15.78
C VAL A 187 -10.28 4.11 16.32
N GLN A 188 -9.51 3.48 17.22
CA GLN A 188 -8.23 4.02 17.66
C GLN A 188 -7.13 3.64 16.67
N LEU A 189 -6.50 4.64 16.05
CA LEU A 189 -5.33 4.43 15.18
C LEU A 189 -4.12 3.92 15.96
N ASP A 190 -3.33 3.07 15.29
CA ASP A 190 -1.98 2.70 15.70
C ASP A 190 -0.99 3.87 15.57
N ALA A 191 0.26 3.65 15.95
CA ALA A 191 1.29 4.68 15.95
C ALA A 191 1.54 5.29 14.56
N ASP A 192 1.63 4.46 13.52
CA ASP A 192 1.99 4.89 12.17
C ASP A 192 0.83 5.66 11.52
N ASP A 193 -0.39 5.13 11.63
CA ASP A 193 -1.60 5.79 11.15
C ASP A 193 -1.90 7.08 11.93
N THR A 194 -1.55 7.15 13.22
CA THR A 194 -1.63 8.39 13.99
C THR A 194 -0.67 9.45 13.45
N ILE A 195 0.55 9.07 13.03
CA ILE A 195 1.48 9.99 12.36
C ILE A 195 0.90 10.48 11.04
N VAL A 196 0.32 9.59 10.23
CA VAL A 196 -0.32 9.96 8.95
C VAL A 196 -1.45 10.96 9.18
N SER A 197 -2.32 10.71 10.16
CA SER A 197 -3.40 11.62 10.54
C SER A 197 -2.87 12.98 11.00
N PHE A 198 -1.83 13.02 11.83
CA PHE A 198 -1.19 14.25 12.27
C PHE A 198 -0.58 15.04 11.10
N LEU A 199 0.06 14.37 10.14
CA LEU A 199 0.59 15.02 8.94
C LEU A 199 -0.51 15.56 8.04
N PHE A 200 -1.65 14.88 7.94
CA PHE A 200 -2.82 15.35 7.20
C PHE A 200 -3.38 16.64 7.80
N GLU A 201 -3.58 16.69 9.12
CA GLU A 201 -4.10 17.87 9.82
C GLU A 201 -3.20 19.12 9.66
N ASN A 202 -1.92 18.90 9.36
CA ASN A 202 -0.93 19.95 9.15
C ASN A 202 -0.62 20.23 7.66
N ASP A 203 -1.39 19.68 6.71
CA ASP A 203 -1.17 19.80 5.25
C ASP A 203 0.26 19.41 4.82
N MET A 204 0.75 18.31 5.40
CA MET A 204 2.11 17.82 5.16
C MET A 204 2.25 16.60 4.27
N LEU A 205 1.16 15.90 3.99
CA LEU A 205 1.13 14.78 3.07
C LEU A 205 1.29 15.22 1.60
N ILE A 206 1.91 14.36 0.79
CA ILE A 206 2.01 14.57 -0.65
C ILE A 206 0.63 14.28 -1.26
N LYS A 207 0.16 15.12 -2.18
CA LYS A 207 -1.13 14.91 -2.84
C LYS A 207 -0.99 13.91 -3.97
N GLY A 208 -2.01 13.11 -4.22
CA GLY A 208 -2.03 12.09 -5.27
C GLY A 208 -1.65 12.63 -6.64
N HIS A 209 -2.16 13.81 -7.00
CA HIS A 209 -1.85 14.45 -8.29
C HIS A 209 -0.37 14.86 -8.45
N ASP A 210 0.36 15.12 -7.36
CA ASP A 210 1.80 15.39 -7.43
C ASP A 210 2.60 14.11 -7.66
N ILE A 211 2.12 12.99 -7.09
CA ILE A 211 2.71 11.65 -7.26
C ILE A 211 2.50 11.16 -8.70
N GLU A 212 1.31 11.37 -9.25
CA GLU A 212 0.96 11.01 -10.63
C GLU A 212 1.84 11.73 -11.67
N GLN A 213 2.24 12.98 -11.40
CA GLN A 213 3.15 13.73 -12.27
C GLN A 213 4.57 13.14 -12.34
N GLN A 214 4.96 12.33 -11.34
CA GLN A 214 6.29 11.73 -11.22
C GLN A 214 7.45 12.76 -11.32
N ASP A 215 7.20 14.02 -10.94
CA ASP A 215 8.24 15.04 -10.84
C ASP A 215 9.13 14.74 -9.64
N LYS A 216 10.30 14.17 -9.92
CA LYS A 216 11.27 13.75 -8.90
C LYS A 216 11.73 14.90 -8.01
N THR A 217 11.89 16.11 -8.56
CA THR A 217 12.36 17.27 -7.78
C THR A 217 11.26 17.76 -6.85
N LEU A 218 10.02 17.80 -7.33
CA LEU A 218 8.87 18.14 -6.50
C LEU A 218 8.66 17.14 -5.36
N LEU A 219 8.63 15.84 -5.69
CA LEU A 219 8.42 14.76 -4.71
C LEU A 219 9.51 14.74 -3.65
N ARG A 220 10.77 14.90 -4.05
CA ARG A 220 11.90 15.02 -3.12
C ARG A 220 11.73 16.21 -2.19
N THR A 221 11.40 17.38 -2.74
CA THR A 221 11.23 18.61 -1.97
C THR A 221 10.10 18.48 -0.95
N LYS A 222 8.96 17.90 -1.34
CA LYS A 222 7.82 17.66 -0.43
C LYS A 222 8.17 16.64 0.67
N SER A 223 8.82 15.55 0.30
CA SER A 223 9.31 14.55 1.26
C SER A 223 10.30 15.14 2.27
N GLU A 224 11.25 15.98 1.83
CA GLU A 224 12.19 16.64 2.72
C GLU A 224 11.50 17.62 3.67
N ARG A 225 10.49 18.35 3.20
CA ARG A 225 9.68 19.24 4.03
C ARG A 225 8.91 18.44 5.09
N MET A 226 8.29 17.32 4.72
CA MET A 226 7.60 16.41 5.64
C MET A 226 8.54 15.89 6.73
N MET A 227 9.72 15.36 6.35
CA MET A 227 10.69 14.85 7.34
C MET A 227 11.20 15.94 8.28
N ARG A 228 11.44 17.16 7.77
CA ARG A 228 11.84 18.29 8.60
C ARG A 228 10.75 18.63 9.61
N PHE A 229 9.50 18.69 9.17
CA PHE A 229 8.35 18.94 10.03
C PHE A 229 8.23 17.87 11.13
N MET A 230 8.35 16.58 10.78
CA MET A 230 8.33 15.49 11.76
C MET A 230 9.46 15.59 12.79
N SER A 231 10.66 16.01 12.36
CA SER A 231 11.79 16.25 13.25
C SER A 231 11.52 17.40 14.23
N GLU A 232 11.01 18.53 13.72
CA GLU A 232 10.63 19.71 14.51
C GLU A 232 9.51 19.41 15.50
N LYS A 233 8.57 18.52 15.12
CA LYS A 233 7.43 18.09 15.93
C LYS A 233 7.65 16.77 16.67
N SER A 234 8.88 16.28 16.74
CA SER A 234 9.19 14.94 17.27
C SER A 234 8.65 14.70 18.68
N ALA A 235 8.77 15.65 19.60
CA ALA A 235 8.25 15.51 20.97
C ALA A 235 6.72 15.49 21.03
N GLU A 236 6.06 16.25 20.14
CA GLU A 236 4.60 16.27 20.03
C GLU A 236 4.08 14.96 19.44
N ILE A 237 4.72 14.49 18.36
CA ILE A 237 4.43 13.19 17.74
C ILE A 237 4.65 12.06 18.74
N ASP A 238 5.77 12.05 19.46
CA ASP A 238 6.08 11.03 20.46
C ASP A 238 5.01 10.94 21.54
N ALA A 239 4.55 12.08 22.06
CA ALA A 239 3.47 12.14 23.04
C ALA A 239 2.12 11.63 22.48
N LEU A 240 1.87 11.74 21.18
CA LEU A 240 0.66 11.22 20.54
C LEU A 240 0.69 9.70 20.38
N ILE A 241 1.86 9.11 20.15
CA ILE A 241 2.00 7.72 19.72
C ILE A 241 2.61 6.77 20.77
N CYS A 242 3.18 7.28 21.86
CA CYS A 242 3.95 6.46 22.80
C CYS A 242 3.17 5.32 23.49
N GLU A 243 1.86 5.47 23.62
CA GLU A 243 0.95 4.46 24.18
C GLU A 243 0.18 3.70 23.08
N ARG A 244 0.46 3.95 21.80
CA ARG A 244 -0.25 3.34 20.67
C ARG A 244 0.38 2.00 20.28
N PRO A 245 -0.42 1.05 19.78
CA PRO A 245 0.09 -0.16 19.13
C PRO A 245 1.11 0.18 18.04
N GLY A 246 2.14 -0.64 17.86
CA GLY A 246 3.16 -0.44 16.82
C GLY A 246 4.28 0.56 17.19
N TYR A 247 4.18 1.29 18.30
CA TYR A 247 5.25 2.20 18.72
C TYR A 247 6.52 1.44 19.18
N ILE A 248 7.66 1.76 18.58
CA ILE A 248 8.96 1.09 18.83
C ILE A 248 9.83 1.84 19.87
N GLY A 249 9.36 3.00 20.38
CA GLY A 249 10.14 3.83 21.30
C GLY A 249 10.93 4.94 20.59
N SER A 250 11.11 6.06 21.29
CA SER A 250 12.01 7.11 20.83
C SER A 250 13.44 6.59 20.80
N ARG A 251 14.09 6.65 19.62
CA ARG A 251 15.54 6.40 19.49
C ARG A 251 16.40 7.34 20.34
N VAL A 252 15.78 8.32 21.01
CA VAL A 252 16.42 9.37 21.79
C VAL A 252 17.03 8.85 23.11
N ASN A 253 16.61 7.68 23.60
CA ASN A 253 17.13 7.09 24.85
C ASN A 253 17.90 5.76 24.68
N GLN A 254 18.32 5.40 23.46
CA GLN A 254 19.24 4.26 23.27
C GLN A 254 20.68 4.75 23.15
N ASN A 255 21.30 5.08 24.29
CA ASN A 255 22.75 5.01 24.47
C ASN A 255 23.02 4.33 25.83
N PRO A 256 23.88 3.30 25.89
CA PRO A 256 24.36 2.74 27.15
C PRO A 256 25.26 3.70 27.92
#